data_AF-A0A953YXT2-F1
#
_entry.id   AF-A0A953YXT2-F1
#
_cell.length_a   1.000
_cell.length_b   1.000
_cell.length_c   1.000
_cell.angle_alpha   90.00
_cell.angle_beta   90.00
_cell.angle_gamma   90.00
#
_symmetry.space_group_name_H-M   'P 1'
#
loop_
_entity.id
_entity.type
_entity.pdbx_description
1 polymer ?
#
loop_
_entity_poly.entity_id
_entity_poly.type
_entity_poly.pdbx_seq_one_letter_code
_entity_poly.pdbx_strand_id
1 'polypeptide(L)' 'MRIRWTDVEEIAIQLYEKYPDQDPLQVRFTDLYQWVTELEEFDD' A
#
# COMPACT_ATOMS: atom_id res chain seq x y z
N MET A 1 8.92 6.35 -9.29
CA MET A 1 8.93 5.23 -10.29
C MET A 1 7.49 4.76 -10.44
N ARG A 2 7.09 3.97 -11.46
CA ARG A 2 5.72 3.43 -11.50
C ARG A 2 5.67 2.11 -10.74
N ILE A 3 4.78 2.02 -9.75
CA ILE A 3 4.61 0.88 -8.85
C ILE A 3 3.46 0.02 -9.34
N ARG A 4 3.66 -1.29 -9.36
CA ARG A 4 2.64 -2.28 -9.72
C ARG A 4 2.35 -3.22 -8.56
N TRP A 5 1.25 -3.97 -8.60
CA TRP A 5 0.92 -5.00 -7.60
C TRP A 5 2.04 -6.01 -7.34
N THR A 6 2.90 -6.26 -8.33
CA THR A 6 4.05 -7.17 -8.18
C THR A 6 5.17 -6.60 -7.30
N ASP A 7 5.23 -5.27 -7.14
CA ASP A 7 6.23 -4.54 -6.37
C ASP A 7 5.81 -4.46 -4.89
N VAL A 8 5.51 -5.63 -4.31
CA VAL A 8 4.89 -5.76 -2.97
C VAL A 8 5.69 -5.11 -1.84
N GLU A 9 7.03 -5.11 -1.94
CA GLU A 9 7.91 -4.52 -0.93
C GLU A 9 7.82 -2.99 -0.94
N GLU A 10 7.83 -2.37 -2.12
CA GLU A 10 7.70 -0.92 -2.28
C GLU A 10 6.33 -0.45 -1.78
N ILE A 11 5.26 -1.15 -2.16
CA ILE A 11 3.91 -0.88 -1.67
C ILE A 11 3.87 -0.96 -0.14
N ALA A 12 4.44 -2.00 0.45
CA ALA A 12 4.44 -2.18 1.90
C ALA A 12 5.22 -1.07 2.62
N ILE A 13 6.37 -0.64 2.09
CA ILE A 13 7.16 0.46 2.64
C ILE A 13 6.34 1.75 2.63
N GLN A 14 5.73 2.11 1.50
CA GLN A 14 4.96 3.34 1.40
C GLN A 14 3.72 3.34 2.30
N LEU A 15 3.03 2.21 2.41
CA LEU A 15 1.91 2.06 3.32
C LEU A 15 2.35 2.15 4.79
N TYR A 16 3.50 1.57 5.15
CA TYR A 16 4.05 1.66 6.50
C TYR A 16 4.49 3.07 6.86
N GLU A 17 5.13 3.80 5.93
CA GLU A 17 5.49 5.20 6.13
C GLU A 17 4.25 6.11 6.28
N LYS A 18 3.18 5.83 5.53
CA LYS A 18 1.91 6.58 5.59
C LYS A 18 1.07 6.24 6.83
N TYR A 19 1.11 4.98 7.28
CA TYR A 19 0.31 4.47 8.39
C TYR A 19 1.17 3.69 9.42
N PRO A 20 2.10 4.34 10.12
CA PRO A 20 3.09 3.66 10.97
C PRO A 20 2.49 2.94 12.19
N ASP A 21 1.34 3.41 12.68
CA ASP A 21 0.66 2.84 13.86
C ASP A 21 -0.39 1.78 13.49
N GLN A 22 -0.62 1.53 12.19
CA GLN A 22 -1.61 0.58 11.73
C GLN A 22 -1.09 -0.86 11.86
N ASP A 23 -1.79 -1.72 12.60
CA ASP A 23 -1.51 -3.15 12.61
C ASP A 23 -1.89 -3.76 11.25
N PRO A 24 -0.92 -4.26 10.45
CA PRO A 24 -1.18 -4.82 9.13
C PRO A 24 -2.10 -6.04 9.17
N LEU A 25 -2.11 -6.80 10.28
CA LEU A 25 -2.95 -8.00 10.43
C LEU A 25 -4.43 -7.67 10.65
N GLN A 26 -4.75 -6.42 10.98
CA GLN A 26 -6.13 -5.94 11.15
C GLN A 26 -6.67 -5.24 9.89
N VAL A 27 -5.83 -5.03 8.87
CA VAL A 27 -6.24 -4.33 7.66
C VAL A 27 -7.10 -5.25 6.80
N ARG A 28 -8.31 -4.78 6.47
CA ARG A 28 -9.21 -5.48 5.54
C ARG A 28 -8.67 -5.30 4.12
N PHE A 29 -8.79 -6.33 3.28
CA PHE A 29 -8.33 -6.23 1.89
C PHE A 29 -8.99 -5.12 1.08
N THR A 30 -10.23 -4.73 1.42
CA THR A 30 -10.90 -3.59 0.77
C THR A 30 -10.21 -2.26 1.10
N ASP A 31 -9.79 -2.09 2.35
CA ASP A 31 -9.08 -0.88 2.79
C ASP A 31 -7.67 -0.88 2.21
N LEU A 32 -6.98 -2.04 2.25
CA LEU A 32 -5.67 -2.20 1.63
C LEU A 32 -5.70 -1.87 0.14
N TYR A 33 -6.68 -2.40 -0.60
CA TYR A 33 -6.85 -2.12 -2.02
C TYR A 33 -7.00 -0.61 -2.26
N GLN A 34 -7.90 0.04 -1.52
CA GLN A 34 -8.09 1.48 -1.62
C GLN A 34 -6.78 2.24 -1.38
N TRP A 35 -6.07 1.92 -0.29
CA TRP A 35 -4.83 2.59 0.07
C TRP A 35 -3.75 2.44 -0.99
N VAL A 36 -3.61 1.26 -1.58
CA VAL A 36 -2.63 1.01 -2.65
C VAL A 36 -3.00 1.79 -3.91
N THR A 37 -4.27 1.77 -4.33
CA THR A 37 -4.72 2.51 -5.52
C THR A 37 -4.65 4.03 -5.39
N GLU A 38 -4.58 4.55 -4.16
CA GLU A 38 -4.43 5.97 -3.85
C GLU A 38 -2.97 6.42 -3.68
N LEU A 39 -1.99 5.53 -3.83
CA LEU A 39 -0.57 5.93 -3.84
C LEU A 39 -0.26 6.72 -5.11
N GLU A 40 0.43 7.85 -4.97
CA GLU A 40 0.70 8.80 -6.07
C GLU A 40 1.52 8.16 -7.21
N GLU A 41 2.36 7.18 -6.88
CA GLU A 41 3.23 6.46 -7.81
C GLU A 41 2.64 5.14 -8.35
N PHE A 42 1.41 4.79 -7.98
CA PHE A 42 0.77 3.53 -8.37
C PHE A 42 0.20 3.59 -9.79
N ASP A 43 0.47 2.54 -10.58
CA ASP A 43 0.12 2.47 -12.00
C ASP A 43 -0.69 1.22 -12.40
N ASP A 44 -0.57 0.09 -11.68
CA ASP A 44 -1.36 -1.13 -11.97
C ASP A 44 -1.53 -2.07 -10.79
#